data_AF-A0A7V5AL55-F1
#
_entry.id   AF-A0A7V5AL55-F1
#
_cell.length_a   1.000
_cell.length_b   1.000
_cell.length_c   1.000
_cell.angle_alpha   90.00
_cell.angle_beta   90.00
_cell.angle_gamma   90.00
#
_symmetry.space_group_name_H-M   'P 1'
#
loop_
_entity.id
_entity.type
_entity.pdbx_description
1 polymer ?
#
loop_
_entity_poly.entity_id
_entity_poly.type
_entity_poly.pdbx_seq_one_letter_code
_entity_poly.pdbx_strand_id
1 'polypeptide(L)'
;MVTKVEEELAKEKAETLGRAAKKVENVLEEMEKIFQEIEALKISDSLLHGEKIIARINEKVEKYNALREEAKIYYFYLLVTREALGLYNHNWVEVIYSLPKRLNPFNYYG
;
A
#
# COMPACT_ATOMS: atom_id res chain seq x y z
N MET A 1 23.55 -27.75 -18.66
CA MET A 1 23.85 -27.67 -17.22
C MET A 1 23.90 -26.21 -16.87
N VAL A 2 23.00 -25.73 -16.02
CA VAL A 2 23.12 -24.41 -15.40
C VAL A 2 24.31 -24.49 -14.45
N THR A 3 25.18 -23.49 -14.46
CA THR A 3 26.37 -23.43 -13.61
C THR A 3 25.96 -23.00 -12.19
N LYS A 4 26.71 -23.45 -11.17
CA LYS A 4 26.46 -23.09 -9.76
C LYS A 4 26.38 -21.57 -9.54
N VAL A 5 27.14 -20.79 -10.31
CA VAL A 5 27.13 -19.32 -10.28
C VAL A 5 25.81 -18.74 -10.80
N GLU A 6 25.22 -19.32 -11.84
CA GLU A 6 23.91 -18.89 -12.37
C GLU A 6 22.78 -19.19 -11.38
N GLU A 7 22.85 -20.30 -10.65
CA GLU A 7 21.88 -20.64 -9.60
C GLU A 7 21.96 -19.66 -8.41
N GLU A 8 23.17 -19.36 -7.93
CA GLU A 8 23.39 -18.39 -6.86
C GLU A 8 22.89 -16.99 -7.26
N LEU A 9 23.20 -16.54 -8.47
CA LEU A 9 22.71 -15.27 -9.00
C LEU A 9 21.18 -15.24 -9.15
N ALA A 10 20.57 -16.33 -9.60
CA ALA A 10 19.11 -16.42 -9.72
C ALA A 10 18.43 -16.31 -8.33
N LYS A 11 19.02 -16.93 -7.31
CA LYS A 11 18.53 -16.85 -5.93
C LYS A 11 18.60 -15.42 -5.38
N GLU A 12 19.74 -14.75 -5.54
CA GLU A 12 19.90 -13.35 -5.07
C GLU A 12 18.91 -12.39 -5.72
N LYS A 13 18.65 -12.57 -7.02
CA LYS A 13 17.64 -11.79 -7.76
C LYS A 13 16.23 -12.04 -7.24
N ALA A 14 15.87 -13.31 -7.01
CA ALA A 14 14.57 -13.68 -6.46
C ALA A 14 14.34 -13.09 -5.06
N GLU A 15 15.34 -13.16 -4.18
CA GLU A 15 15.27 -12.58 -2.85
C GLU A 15 15.13 -11.05 -2.87
N THR A 16 15.87 -10.37 -3.75
CA THR A 16 15.80 -8.91 -3.89
C THR A 16 14.43 -8.46 -4.36
N LEU A 17 13.88 -9.14 -5.38
CA LEU A 17 12.54 -8.86 -5.87
C LEU A 17 11.47 -9.16 -4.78
N GLY A 18 11.61 -10.27 -4.06
CA GLY A 18 10.71 -10.64 -2.97
C GLY A 18 10.69 -9.61 -1.85
N ARG A 19 11.85 -9.04 -1.47
CA ARG A 19 11.92 -7.96 -0.47
C ARG A 19 11.22 -6.68 -0.94
N ALA A 20 11.38 -6.32 -2.21
CA ALA A 20 10.71 -5.14 -2.77
C ALA A 20 9.18 -5.32 -2.81
N ALA A 21 8.71 -6.49 -3.26
CA ALA A 21 7.30 -6.88 -3.25
C ALA A 21 6.71 -6.82 -1.84
N LYS A 22 7.42 -7.40 -0.86
CA LYS A 22 6.93 -7.46 0.53
C LYS A 22 6.73 -6.09 1.17
N LYS A 23 7.56 -5.09 0.80
CA LYS A 23 7.36 -3.71 1.26
C LYS A 23 6.04 -3.12 0.76
N VAL A 24 5.69 -3.37 -0.50
CA VAL A 24 4.41 -2.90 -1.08
C VAL A 24 3.24 -3.60 -0.39
N GLU A 25 3.30 -4.93 -0.23
CA GLU A 25 2.31 -5.72 0.52
C GLU A 25 2.07 -5.16 1.93
N ASN A 26 3.13 -4.93 2.70
CA ASN A 26 2.99 -4.47 4.08
C ASN A 26 2.28 -3.11 4.17
N VAL A 27 2.62 -2.16 3.29
CA VAL A 27 1.96 -0.85 3.31
C VAL A 27 0.49 -0.99 2.89
N LEU A 28 0.18 -1.81 1.87
CA LEU A 28 -1.21 -2.06 1.47
C LEU A 28 -2.03 -2.70 2.59
N GLU A 29 -1.46 -3.67 3.32
CA GLU A 29 -2.08 -4.28 4.49
C GLU A 29 -2.34 -3.25 5.62
N GLU A 30 -1.40 -2.32 5.86
CA GLU A 30 -1.59 -1.25 6.84
C GLU A 30 -2.66 -0.25 6.41
N MET A 31 -2.71 0.10 5.12
CA MET A 31 -3.76 0.95 4.57
C MET A 31 -5.14 0.34 4.75
N GLU A 32 -5.28 -0.96 4.50
CA GLU A 32 -6.54 -1.70 4.67
C GLU A 32 -7.00 -1.68 6.13
N LYS A 33 -6.08 -1.86 7.10
CA LYS A 33 -6.41 -1.76 8.53
C LYS A 33 -6.95 -0.37 8.89
N ILE A 34 -6.30 0.69 8.43
CA ILE A 34 -6.78 2.07 8.69
C ILE A 34 -8.13 2.31 8.04
N PHE A 35 -8.34 1.79 6.82
CA PHE A 35 -9.63 1.90 6.14
C PHE A 35 -10.76 1.25 6.97
N GLN A 36 -10.53 0.04 7.49
CA GLN A 36 -11.49 -0.64 8.36
C GLN A 36 -11.75 0.14 9.65
N GLU A 37 -10.73 0.76 10.24
CA GLU A 37 -10.89 1.62 11.42
C GLU A 37 -11.73 2.87 11.13
N ILE A 38 -11.56 3.48 9.94
CA ILE A 38 -12.38 4.62 9.49
C ILE A 38 -13.85 4.20 9.37
N GLU A 39 -14.12 3.07 8.72
CA GLU A 39 -15.49 2.57 8.53
C GLU A 39 -16.15 2.20 9.87
N ALA A 40 -15.40 1.58 10.79
CA ALA A 40 -15.89 1.30 12.13
C ALA A 40 -16.26 2.58 12.91
N LEU A 41 -15.44 3.64 12.79
CA LEU A 41 -15.76 4.92 13.42
C LEU A 41 -17.02 5.55 12.83
N LYS A 42 -17.19 5.52 11.51
CA LYS A 42 -18.41 6.04 10.84
C LYS A 42 -19.68 5.33 11.31
N ILE A 43 -19.63 4.01 11.52
CA ILE A 43 -20.77 3.23 12.02
C ILE A 43 -21.10 3.60 13.48
N SER A 44 -20.07 3.85 14.30
CA SER A 44 -20.24 4.21 15.72
C SER A 44 -20.83 5.62 15.94
N ASP A 45 -20.80 6.49 14.93
CA ASP A 45 -21.18 7.92 15.01
C ASP A 45 -22.70 8.18 15.03
N SER A 46 -23.52 7.13 15.12
CA SER A 46 -24.98 7.25 15.04
C SER A 46 -25.62 8.06 16.17
N LEU A 47 -24.95 8.40 17.29
CA LEU A 47 -25.69 8.84 18.48
C LEU A 47 -25.31 10.16 19.17
N LEU A 48 -24.05 10.55 19.48
CA LEU A 48 -23.89 11.66 20.47
C LEU A 48 -22.66 12.60 20.39
N HIS A 49 -21.66 12.44 19.51
CA HIS A 49 -20.44 13.29 19.55
C HIS A 49 -19.78 13.60 18.19
N GLY A 50 -20.56 14.14 17.24
CA GLY A 50 -20.14 14.33 15.85
C GLY A 50 -18.78 15.01 15.66
N GLU A 51 -18.51 16.17 16.27
CA GLU A 51 -17.27 16.93 16.02
C GLU A 51 -15.97 16.18 16.41
N LYS A 52 -15.96 15.50 17.58
CA LYS A 52 -14.78 14.75 18.03
C LYS A 52 -14.56 13.51 17.17
N ILE A 53 -15.63 12.86 16.73
CA ILE A 53 -15.56 11.68 15.88
C ILE A 53 -15.09 12.06 14.47
N ILE A 54 -15.60 13.16 13.91
CA ILE A 54 -15.13 13.73 12.64
C ILE A 54 -13.63 14.03 12.70
N ALA A 55 -13.16 14.69 13.75
CA ALA A 55 -11.73 14.98 13.91
C ALA A 55 -10.89 13.69 13.91
N ARG A 56 -11.34 12.65 14.61
CA ARG A 56 -10.66 11.34 14.66
C ARG A 56 -10.70 10.60 13.31
N ILE A 57 -11.80 10.69 12.58
CA ILE A 57 -11.91 10.16 11.22
C ILE A 57 -10.92 10.88 10.30
N ASN A 58 -10.86 12.21 10.38
CA ASN A 58 -9.97 13.03 9.56
C ASN A 58 -8.48 12.73 9.84
N GLU A 59 -8.10 12.55 11.10
CA GLU A 59 -6.74 12.11 11.47
C GLU A 59 -6.39 10.76 10.81
N LYS A 60 -7.33 9.79 10.81
CA LYS A 60 -7.11 8.51 10.14
C LYS A 60 -7.06 8.63 8.62
N VAL A 61 -7.87 9.51 8.02
CA VAL A 61 -7.84 9.81 6.58
C VAL A 61 -6.48 10.41 6.19
N GLU A 62 -5.93 11.29 7.01
CA GLU A 62 -4.58 11.83 6.80
C GLU A 62 -3.53 10.73 6.86
N LYS A 63 -3.57 9.87 7.90
CA LYS A 63 -2.65 8.74 8.03
C LYS A 63 -2.75 7.76 6.85
N TYR A 64 -3.97 7.45 6.42
CA TYR A 64 -4.22 6.61 5.24
C TYR A 64 -3.59 7.23 3.98
N ASN A 65 -3.80 8.53 3.78
CA ASN A 65 -3.27 9.23 2.61
C ASN A 65 -1.74 9.35 2.66
N ALA A 66 -1.13 9.46 3.85
CA ALA A 66 0.31 9.43 4.01
C ALA A 66 0.89 8.05 3.62
N LEU A 67 0.30 6.96 4.13
CA LEU A 67 0.67 5.59 3.74
C LEU A 67 0.49 5.36 2.25
N ARG A 68 -0.54 5.95 1.63
CA ARG A 68 -0.73 5.88 0.19
C ARG A 68 0.44 6.48 -0.60
N GLU A 69 0.98 7.61 -0.14
CA GLU A 69 2.16 8.22 -0.79
C GLU A 69 3.42 7.37 -0.56
N GLU A 70 3.55 6.73 0.59
CA GLU A 70 4.62 5.74 0.84
C GLU A 70 4.47 4.50 -0.08
N ALA A 71 3.26 3.99 -0.24
CA ALA A 71 2.96 2.86 -1.12
C ALA A 71 3.39 3.14 -2.57
N LYS A 72 3.17 4.37 -3.07
CA LYS A 72 3.64 4.78 -4.40
C LYS A 72 5.16 4.70 -4.53
N ILE A 73 5.90 5.10 -3.49
CA ILE A 73 7.37 5.05 -3.49
C ILE A 73 7.85 3.60 -3.57
N TYR A 74 7.30 2.70 -2.73
CA TYR A 74 7.67 1.28 -2.80
C TYR A 74 7.22 0.61 -4.09
N TYR A 75 6.06 0.98 -4.63
CA TYR A 75 5.59 0.51 -5.92
C TYR A 75 6.56 0.91 -7.04
N PHE A 76 7.01 2.18 -7.05
CA PHE A 76 8.03 2.65 -7.98
C PHE A 76 9.34 1.85 -7.84
N TYR A 77 9.81 1.62 -6.62
CA TYR A 77 11.02 0.80 -6.41
C TYR A 77 10.85 -0.64 -6.87
N LEU A 78 9.67 -1.23 -6.71
CA LEU A 78 9.38 -2.56 -7.24
C LEU A 78 9.50 -2.59 -8.77
N LEU A 79 8.95 -1.58 -9.46
CA LEU A 79 9.08 -1.49 -10.92
C LEU A 79 10.55 -1.33 -11.36
N VAL A 80 11.28 -0.39 -10.77
CA VAL A 80 12.71 -0.17 -11.09
C VAL A 80 13.54 -1.42 -10.84
N THR A 81 13.29 -2.13 -9.73
CA THR A 81 13.97 -3.39 -9.42
C THR A 81 13.68 -4.45 -10.46
N ARG A 82 12.44 -4.55 -10.95
CA ARG A 82 12.06 -5.48 -12.02
C ARG A 82 12.75 -5.13 -13.33
N GLU A 83 12.76 -3.87 -13.74
CA GLU A 83 13.40 -3.41 -14.96
C GLU A 83 14.92 -3.67 -14.95
N ALA A 84 15.58 -3.43 -13.81
CA ALA A 84 17.00 -3.73 -13.62
C ALA A 84 17.33 -5.22 -13.75
N LEU A 85 16.33 -6.08 -13.55
CA LEU A 85 16.43 -7.54 -13.73
C LEU A 85 15.93 -8.00 -15.12
N GLY A 86 15.55 -7.09 -16.00
CA GLY A 86 15.07 -7.38 -17.37
C GLY A 86 13.58 -7.71 -17.46
N LEU A 87 12.78 -7.42 -16.42
CA LEU A 87 11.36 -7.76 -16.34
C LEU A 87 10.45 -6.55 -16.65
N TYR A 88 10.31 -6.21 -17.94
CA TYR A 88 9.62 -4.98 -18.39
C TYR A 88 8.08 -5.08 -18.47
N ASN A 89 7.49 -6.27 -18.37
CA ASN A 89 6.03 -6.41 -18.34
C ASN A 89 5.51 -6.17 -16.92
N HIS A 90 4.71 -5.10 -16.77
CA HIS A 90 4.18 -4.64 -15.49
C HIS A 90 2.68 -4.90 -15.29
N ASN A 91 1.99 -5.49 -16.27
CA ASN A 91 0.53 -5.67 -16.21
C ASN A 91 0.09 -6.43 -14.95
N TRP A 92 0.82 -7.50 -14.58
CA TRP A 92 0.53 -8.27 -13.37
C TRP A 92 0.84 -7.51 -12.08
N VAL A 93 1.78 -6.56 -12.11
CA VAL A 93 2.14 -5.74 -10.95
C VAL A 93 0.99 -4.77 -10.64
N GLU A 94 0.38 -4.16 -11.66
CA GLU A 94 -0.81 -3.32 -11.50
C GLU A 94 -2.02 -4.09 -10.97
N VAL A 95 -2.17 -5.36 -11.37
CA VAL A 95 -3.25 -6.22 -10.88
C VAL A 95 -3.03 -6.64 -9.42
N ILE A 96 -1.81 -7.08 -9.07
CA ILE A 96 -1.50 -7.61 -7.72
C ILE A 96 -1.39 -6.48 -6.69
N TYR A 97 -0.75 -5.38 -7.06
CA TYR A 97 -0.41 -4.28 -6.15
C TYR A 97 -1.20 -3.01 -6.49
N SER A 98 -2.48 -3.16 -6.83
CA SER A 98 -3.35 -2.03 -7.16
C SER A 98 -3.40 -1.01 -6.02
N LEU A 99 -2.93 0.21 -6.29
CA LEU A 99 -2.90 1.27 -5.30
C LEU A 99 -4.32 1.80 -5.09
N PRO A 100 -4.86 1.76 -3.86
CA PRO A 100 -6.20 2.23 -3.61
C PRO A 100 -6.30 3.76 -3.76
N LYS A 101 -7.52 4.28 -3.91
CA LYS A 101 -7.76 5.71 -4.17
C LYS A 101 -7.47 6.55 -2.94
N ARG A 102 -7.10 7.82 -3.16
CA ARG A 102 -6.97 8.81 -2.09
C ARG A 102 -8.35 9.04 -1.46
N LEU A 103 -8.39 9.17 -0.13
CA LEU A 103 -9.61 9.52 0.59
C LEU A 103 -9.70 11.03 0.78
N ASN A 104 -10.93 11.55 0.71
CA ASN A 104 -11.22 12.94 1.05
C ASN A 104 -11.48 13.07 2.56
N PRO A 105 -11.11 14.21 3.18
CA PRO A 105 -11.53 14.52 4.54
C PRO A 105 -13.05 14.41 4.66
N PHE A 106 -13.50 13.88 5.79
CA PHE A 106 -14.90 13.79 6.14
C PHE A 106 -15.40 15.18 6.57
N ASN A 107 -16.29 15.76 5.76
CA ASN A 107 -16.99 17.00 6.05
C ASN A 107 -18.44 16.67 6.41
N TYR A 108 -18.93 17.20 7.54
CA TYR A 108 -20.35 17.13 7.87
C TYR A 108 -21.12 18.08 6.95
N TYR A 109 -21.96 17.54 6.07
CA TYR A 109 -23.11 18.31 5.57
C TYR A 109 -24.24 17.99 6.54
N GLY A 110 -24.56 18.95 7.39
CA GLY A 110 -25.68 18.85 8.35
C GLY A 110 -27.02 18.67 7.66
#